data_AF-A0A846QLA3-F1
#
_entry.id   AF-A0A846QLA3-F1
#
_cell.length_a   1.000
_cell.length_b   1.000
_cell.length_c   1.000
_cell.angle_alpha   90.00
_cell.angle_beta   90.00
_cell.angle_gamma   90.00
#
_symmetry.space_group_name_H-M   'P 1'
#
loop_
_entity.id
_entity.type
_entity.pdbx_description
1 polymer ?
#
loop_
_entity_poly.entity_id
_entity_poly.type
_entity_poly.pdbx_seq_one_letter_code
_entity_poly.pdbx_strand_id
1 'polypeptide(L)' 'MTIHFYDASELPREDIEVRCPTCGHTATHPYRERKRYSDICLKCQRRYSVHIFNGGMVVVE' A
#
# COMPACT_ATOMS: atom_id res chain seq x y z
N MET A 1 -11.20 -1.06 -11.77
CA MET A 1 -10.15 -0.39 -11.01
C MET A 1 -10.70 -0.13 -9.61
N THR A 2 -10.24 -0.89 -8.62
CA THR A 2 -10.73 -0.78 -7.24
C THR A 2 -9.69 0.01 -6.45
N ILE A 3 -10.06 1.19 -5.96
CA ILE A 3 -9.17 2.05 -5.17
C ILE A 3 -9.50 1.82 -3.70
N HIS A 4 -8.53 1.32 -2.93
CA HIS A 4 -8.65 1.18 -1.48
C HIS A 4 -7.99 2.39 -0.80
N PHE A 5 -8.79 3.20 -0.09
CA PHE A 5 -8.31 4.32 0.73
C PHE A 5 -8.03 3.82 2.14
N TYR A 6 -6.81 4.05 2.65
CA TYR A 6 -6.46 3.80 4.05
C TYR A 6 -6.16 5.14 4.71
N ASP A 7 -6.85 5.42 5.81
CA ASP A 7 -6.66 6.63 6.60
C ASP A 7 -5.35 6.50 7.38
N ALA A 8 -4.36 7.30 7.02
CA ALA A 8 -3.03 7.24 7.62
C ALA A 8 -2.93 8.10 8.91
N SER A 9 -4.03 8.60 9.48
CA SER A 9 -3.95 9.72 10.44
C SER A 9 -3.48 9.36 11.86
N GLU A 10 -3.36 8.09 12.24
CA GLU A 10 -3.19 7.73 13.66
C GLU A 10 -1.92 6.94 14.04
N LEU A 11 -0.95 6.74 13.14
CA LEU A 11 0.31 6.06 13.49
C LEU A 11 1.51 7.01 13.36
N PRO A 12 2.52 6.95 14.25
CA PRO A 12 3.82 7.55 14.03
C PRO A 12 4.42 6.91 12.76
N ARG A 13 4.31 7.60 11.62
CA ARG A 13 4.35 7.01 10.26
C ARG A 13 5.76 6.60 9.80
N GLU A 14 6.35 5.60 10.43
CA GLU A 14 7.48 4.87 9.80
C GLU A 14 6.98 3.77 8.89
N ASP A 15 5.80 3.18 9.17
CA ASP A 15 5.22 2.06 8.43
C ASP A 15 3.71 2.22 8.14
N ILE A 16 3.24 1.64 7.03
CA ILE A 16 1.85 1.55 6.56
C ILE A 16 1.48 0.09 6.25
N GLU A 17 0.22 -0.24 6.47
CA GLU A 17 -0.33 -1.54 6.08
C GLU A 17 -0.87 -1.50 4.66
N VAL A 18 -0.23 -2.21 3.74
CA VAL A 18 -0.62 -2.32 2.34
C VAL A 18 -1.30 -3.65 2.08
N ARG A 19 -2.55 -3.58 1.60
CA ARG A 19 -3.30 -4.76 1.20
C ARG A 19 -3.11 -5.06 -0.27
N CYS A 20 -2.69 -6.28 -0.59
CA CYS A 20 -2.59 -6.76 -1.96
C CYS A 20 -3.98 -6.70 -2.64
N PRO A 21 -4.10 -6.04 -3.80
CA PRO A 21 -5.38 -5.87 -4.48
C PRO A 21 -5.92 -7.20 -5.05
N THR A 22 -5.04 -8.19 -5.29
CA THR A 22 -5.44 -9.47 -5.89
C THR A 22 -5.96 -10.48 -4.86
N CYS A 23 -5.22 -10.70 -3.76
CA CYS A 23 -5.52 -11.76 -2.79
C CYS A 23 -5.97 -11.23 -1.43
N GLY A 24 -5.92 -9.91 -1.22
CA GLY A 24 -6.31 -9.28 0.03
C GLY A 24 -5.33 -9.48 1.19
N HIS A 25 -4.15 -10.05 0.98
CA HIS A 25 -3.11 -10.20 1.99
C HIS A 25 -2.52 -8.83 2.37
N THR A 26 -2.42 -8.56 3.67
CA THR A 26 -1.84 -7.31 4.20
C THR A 26 -0.36 -7.50 4.50
N ALA A 27 0.46 -6.55 4.05
CA ALA A 27 1.88 -6.48 4.33
C ALA A 27 2.24 -5.09 4.87
N THR A 28 3.17 -5.02 5.82
CA THR A 28 3.66 -3.77 6.38
C THR A 28 4.80 -3.22 5.54
N HIS A 29 4.73 -1.95 5.19
CA HIS A 29 5.70 -1.24 4.34
C HIS A 29 6.13 0.07 4.97
N PRO A 30 7.38 0.52 4.78
CA PRO A 30 7.78 1.82 5.30
C PRO A 30 7.01 2.96 4.61
N TYR A 31 6.37 3.83 5.40
CA TYR A 31 5.70 5.03 4.89
C TYR A 31 6.76 5.98 4.32
N ARG A 32 6.63 6.26 3.02
CA ARG A 32 7.42 7.30 2.36
C ARG A 32 6.49 8.20 1.59
N GLU A 33 6.30 9.40 2.11
CA GLU A 33 5.41 10.39 1.51
C GLU A 33 5.82 10.69 0.06
N ARG A 34 4.82 10.88 -0.82
CA ARG A 34 4.98 11.18 -2.25
C ARG A 34 5.84 10.16 -3.02
N LYS A 35 5.87 8.92 -2.56
CA LYS A 35 6.59 7.83 -3.23
C LYS A 35 5.64 6.93 -4.00
N ARG A 36 6.07 6.57 -5.20
CA ARG A 36 5.52 5.45 -5.98
C ARG A 36 6.53 4.32 -5.98
N TYR A 37 6.10 3.11 -5.65
CA TYR A 37 6.93 1.92 -5.77
C TYR A 37 6.08 0.71 -6.16
N SER A 38 6.72 -0.31 -6.73
CA SER A 38 6.08 -1.58 -7.01
C SER A 38 6.54 -2.60 -6.00
N ASP A 39 5.62 -3.41 -5.52
CA ASP A 39 5.89 -4.50 -4.60
C ASP A 39 5.32 -5.83 -5.13
N ILE A 40 5.81 -6.94 -4.58
CA ILE A 40 5.38 -8.29 -4.94
C ILE A 40 4.73 -8.93 -3.71
N CYS A 41 3.47 -9.35 -3.87
CA CYS A 41 2.78 -10.03 -2.78
C CYS A 41 3.41 -11.41 -2.53
N LEU A 42 3.91 -11.64 -1.32
CA LEU A 42 4.53 -12.93 -0.95
C LEU A 42 3.55 -14.12 -0.99
N LYS A 43 2.23 -13.87 -0.91
CA LYS A 43 1.18 -14.90 -0.93
C LYS A 43 0.79 -15.36 -2.34
N CYS A 44 0.49 -14.41 -3.23
CA CYS A 44 0.01 -14.72 -4.58
C CYS A 44 1.05 -14.46 -5.68
N GLN A 45 2.25 -14.01 -5.30
CA GLN A 45 3.37 -13.64 -6.18
C GLN A 45 3.00 -12.64 -7.29
N ARG A 46 1.87 -11.92 -7.13
CA ARG A 46 1.47 -10.86 -8.05
C ARG A 46 2.16 -9.56 -7.68
N ARG A 47 2.57 -8.85 -8.73
CA ARG A 47 3.10 -7.50 -8.62
C ARG A 47 1.93 -6.54 -8.46
N TYR A 48 2.12 -5.52 -7.63
CA TYR A 48 1.20 -4.40 -7.47
C TYR A 48 1.99 -3.11 -7.28
N SER A 49 1.36 -1.96 -7.52
CA SER A 49 1.96 -0.65 -7.32
C SER A 49 1.30 0.08 -6.17
N VAL A 50 2.12 0.68 -5.30
CA VAL A 50 1.70 1.50 -4.17
C VAL A 50 2.04 2.94 -4.48
N HIS A 51 1.04 3.81 -4.33
CA HIS A 51 1.13 5.24 -4.57
C HIS A 51 0.74 5.96 -3.28
N ILE A 52 1.73 6.55 -2.60
CA ILE A 52 1.51 7.28 -1.35
C ILE A 52 1.39 8.78 -1.66
N PHE A 53 0.32 9.39 -1.19
CA PHE A 53 0.07 10.84 -1.27
C PHE A 53 -0.12 11.43 0.14
N ASN A 54 -0.19 12.75 0.23
CA ASN A 54 -0.33 13.43 1.52
C ASN A 54 -1.62 12.98 2.22
N GLY A 55 -1.48 12.15 3.25
CA GLY A 55 -2.60 11.65 4.07
C GLY A 55 -3.35 10.44 3.51
N GLY A 56 -2.86 9.78 2.45
CA GLY A 56 -3.49 8.55 1.96
C GLY A 56 -2.64 7.78 0.97
N MET A 57 -3.17 6.65 0.51
CA MET A 57 -2.50 5.80 -0.47
C MET A 57 -3.48 5.12 -1.42
N VAL A 58 -2.99 4.78 -2.61
CA VAL A 58 -3.68 3.99 -3.61
C VAL A 58 -2.82 2.76 -3.94
N VAL A 59 -3.45 1.59 -3.99
CA VAL A 59 -2.83 0.33 -4.37
C VAL A 59 -3.51 -0.20 -5.64
N VAL A 60 -2.74 -0.51 -6.67
CA VAL A 60 -3.24 -0.99 -7.97
C VAL A 60 -2.49 -2.25 -8.41
N GLU A 61 -3.18 -3.19 -9.07
CA GLU A 61 -2.56 -4.37 -9.70
C GLU A 61 -1.91 -4.02 -11.04
#